data_AF-A0A5D3BCC9-F1
#
_entry.id   AF-A0A5D3BCC9-F1
#
_cell.length_a   1.000
_cell.length_b   1.000
_cell.length_c   1.000
_cell.angle_alpha   90.00
_cell.angle_beta   90.00
_cell.angle_gamma   90.00
#
_symmetry.space_group_name_H-M   'P 1'
#
loop_
_entity.id
_entity.type
_entity.pdbx_description
1 polymer ?
#
loop_
_entity_poly.entity_id
_entity_poly.type
_entity_poly.pdbx_seq_one_letter_code
_entity_poly.pdbx_strand_id
1 'polypeptide(L)'
;MALYTKKTTGQWKIWRKKNLKYKGNWIEEVQVTMMLVATVIATVTFQAGVNHPGGVWQQDTSFSYTSFEKNSTHTGMGLYSSLSDYNNRTVVLPAGTSIMVYQQEEEYWIYLWINTVSFLASMSLMLMIVSRFLLQNRICSCLLTLATCIAVVSLAIGYLLGVKMVNLMSFSDYIEINPYDNAFPETIMCCLGVVGMVGLWQLTHFLKSLFHIFTSKLKSLATSR
;
A
#
# COMPACT_ATOMS: atom_id res chain seq x y z
N MET A 1 44.60 -57.18 -7.85
CA MET A 1 43.13 -57.32 -7.78
C MET A 1 42.53 -55.92 -7.85
N ALA A 2 42.13 -55.48 -9.05
CA ALA A 2 41.60 -54.13 -9.27
C ALA A 2 40.08 -54.13 -9.06
N LEU A 3 39.60 -53.45 -8.01
CA LEU A 3 38.17 -53.19 -7.83
C LEU A 3 37.88 -51.75 -8.27
N TYR A 4 37.24 -51.65 -9.44
CA TYR A 4 36.82 -50.42 -10.09
C TYR A 4 35.46 -49.96 -9.54
N THR A 5 35.41 -48.97 -8.64
CA THR A 5 34.15 -48.44 -8.10
C THR A 5 33.61 -47.29 -8.95
N LYS A 6 32.82 -47.63 -9.98
CA LYS A 6 32.05 -46.69 -10.81
C LYS A 6 30.65 -46.51 -10.21
N LYS A 7 30.46 -45.63 -9.22
CA LYS A 7 29.13 -45.47 -8.57
C LYS A 7 28.71 -44.05 -8.15
N THR A 8 28.97 -43.00 -8.92
CA THR A 8 28.63 -41.63 -8.45
C THR A 8 27.84 -40.75 -9.42
N THR A 9 27.77 -41.03 -10.71
CA THR A 9 27.11 -40.14 -11.68
C THR A 9 25.58 -40.28 -11.75
N GLY A 10 25.02 -41.45 -11.45
CA GLY A 10 23.57 -41.70 -11.54
C GLY A 10 22.76 -41.13 -10.37
N GLN A 11 23.24 -41.29 -9.13
CA GLN A 11 22.53 -40.81 -7.94
C GLN A 11 22.50 -39.29 -7.84
N TRP A 12 23.58 -38.61 -8.24
CA TRP A 12 23.61 -37.14 -8.32
C TRP A 12 22.58 -36.59 -9.30
N LYS A 13 22.35 -37.25 -10.44
CA LYS A 13 21.30 -36.85 -11.40
C LYS A 13 19.89 -37.05 -10.84
N ILE A 14 19.66 -38.16 -10.13
CA ILE A 14 18.36 -38.46 -9.49
C ILE A 14 18.07 -37.47 -8.37
N TRP A 15 19.05 -37.21 -7.51
CA TRP A 15 18.94 -36.22 -6.44
C TRP A 15 18.62 -34.82 -6.99
N ARG A 16 19.33 -34.39 -8.05
CA ARG A 16 19.09 -33.09 -8.69
C ARG A 16 17.68 -32.98 -9.28
N LYS A 17 17.18 -34.03 -9.95
CA LYS A 17 15.81 -34.07 -10.49
C LYS A 17 14.75 -33.98 -9.39
N LYS A 18 14.92 -34.74 -8.29
CA LYS A 18 14.02 -34.66 -7.14
C LYS A 18 14.01 -33.25 -6.54
N ASN A 19 15.17 -32.62 -6.39
CA ASN A 19 15.29 -31.28 -5.84
C ASN A 19 14.70 -30.18 -6.75
N LEU A 20 14.88 -30.29 -8.06
CA LEU A 20 14.26 -29.39 -9.04
C LEU A 20 12.73 -29.53 -9.04
N LYS A 21 12.21 -30.76 -8.96
CA LYS A 21 10.77 -31.01 -8.89
C LYS A 21 10.17 -30.46 -7.60
N TYR A 22 10.83 -30.69 -6.46
CA TYR A 22 10.43 -30.11 -5.17
C TYR A 22 10.42 -28.57 -5.21
N LYS A 23 11.48 -27.95 -5.75
CA LYS A 23 11.56 -26.50 -5.90
C LYS A 23 10.50 -25.92 -6.85
N GLY A 24 10.16 -26.64 -7.92
CA GLY A 24 9.09 -26.25 -8.85
C GLY A 24 7.73 -26.22 -8.18
N ASN A 25 7.37 -27.29 -7.48
CA ASN A 25 6.10 -27.38 -6.75
C ASN A 25 5.96 -26.27 -5.68
N TRP A 26 7.03 -26.01 -4.92
CA TRP A 26 7.01 -24.96 -3.90
C TRP A 26 6.82 -23.55 -4.49
N ILE A 27 7.46 -23.24 -5.62
CA ILE A 27 7.29 -21.93 -6.28
C ILE A 27 5.85 -21.75 -6.77
N GLU A 28 5.24 -22.80 -7.34
CA GLU A 28 3.86 -22.77 -7.82
C GLU A 28 2.87 -22.52 -6.67
N GLU A 29 3.03 -23.20 -5.53
CA GLU A 29 2.23 -22.97 -4.33
C GLU A 29 2.34 -21.53 -3.80
N VAL A 30 3.57 -21.00 -3.73
CA VAL A 30 3.83 -19.62 -3.29
C VAL A 30 3.23 -18.60 -4.27
N GLN A 31 3.33 -18.84 -5.58
CA GLN A 31 2.75 -17.97 -6.60
C GLN A 31 1.23 -17.89 -6.48
N VAL A 32 0.56 -19.04 -6.34
CA VAL A 32 -0.89 -19.09 -6.16
C VAL A 32 -1.31 -18.34 -4.90
N THR A 33 -0.57 -18.55 -3.79
CA THR A 33 -0.84 -17.87 -2.52
C THR A 33 -0.66 -16.36 -2.63
N MET A 34 0.42 -15.89 -3.27
CA MET A 34 0.70 -14.47 -3.46
C MET A 34 -0.33 -13.80 -4.40
N MET A 35 -0.79 -14.50 -5.43
CA MET A 35 -1.84 -14.02 -6.31
C MET A 35 -3.14 -13.81 -5.53
N LEU A 36 -3.50 -14.77 -4.66
CA LEU A 36 -4.66 -14.65 -3.78
C LEU A 36 -4.54 -13.44 -2.85
N VAL A 37 -3.39 -13.27 -2.18
CA VAL A 37 -3.15 -12.10 -1.31
C VAL A 37 -3.28 -10.80 -2.10
N ALA A 38 -2.68 -10.72 -3.30
CA ALA A 38 -2.77 -9.53 -4.15
C ALA A 38 -4.21 -9.22 -4.55
N THR A 39 -4.99 -10.23 -4.93
CA THR A 39 -6.41 -10.06 -5.26
C THR A 39 -7.21 -9.59 -4.06
N VAL A 40 -6.95 -10.11 -2.86
CA VAL A 40 -7.61 -9.66 -1.63
C VAL A 40 -7.29 -8.21 -1.33
N ILE A 41 -6.01 -7.81 -1.37
CA ILE A 41 -5.61 -6.40 -1.15
C ILE A 41 -6.24 -5.49 -2.20
N ALA A 42 -6.19 -5.86 -3.48
CA ALA A 42 -6.82 -5.11 -4.57
C ALA A 42 -8.33 -4.96 -4.37
N THR A 43 -9.00 -6.03 -3.90
CA THR A 43 -10.44 -6.00 -3.64
C THR A 43 -10.77 -5.09 -2.46
N VAL A 44 -10.05 -5.21 -1.35
CA VAL A 44 -10.28 -4.40 -0.14
C VAL A 44 -10.05 -2.91 -0.44
N THR A 45 -8.97 -2.58 -1.15
CA THR A 45 -8.63 -1.19 -1.53
C THR A 45 -9.59 -0.63 -2.57
N PHE A 46 -10.06 -1.44 -3.52
CA PHE A 46 -11.12 -1.03 -4.44
C PHE A 46 -12.41 -0.71 -3.69
N GLN A 47 -12.83 -1.57 -2.76
CA GLN A 47 -14.00 -1.31 -1.92
C GLN A 47 -13.83 -0.06 -1.07
N ALA A 48 -12.65 0.16 -0.50
CA ALA A 48 -12.30 1.34 0.29
C ALA A 48 -12.31 2.65 -0.53
N GLY A 49 -12.01 2.56 -1.84
CA GLY A 49 -12.01 3.71 -2.76
C GLY A 49 -13.40 4.04 -3.30
N VAL A 50 -14.24 3.04 -3.59
CA VAL A 50 -15.61 3.29 -4.10
C VAL A 50 -16.61 3.56 -2.98
N ASN A 51 -16.42 2.96 -1.81
CA ASN A 51 -17.26 3.19 -0.64
C ASN A 51 -16.54 4.15 0.31
N HIS A 52 -16.79 5.44 0.09
CA HIS A 52 -16.17 6.49 0.90
C HIS A 52 -16.50 6.32 2.39
N PRO A 53 -15.51 6.54 3.29
CA PRO A 53 -15.77 6.58 4.72
C PRO A 53 -16.77 7.70 5.01
N GLY A 54 -17.75 7.43 5.88
CA GLY A 54 -18.85 8.37 6.17
C GLY A 54 -19.95 8.42 5.10
N GLY A 55 -19.80 7.72 3.97
CA GLY A 55 -20.79 7.70 2.89
C GLY A 55 -20.75 8.91 1.96
N VAL A 56 -21.69 8.96 1.02
CA VAL A 56 -21.83 10.04 0.04
C VAL A 56 -23.18 10.70 0.18
N TRP A 57 -23.26 11.99 -0.14
CA TRP A 57 -24.54 12.68 -0.27
C TRP A 57 -25.36 12.06 -1.41
N GLN A 58 -26.60 11.64 -1.12
CA GLN A 58 -27.47 11.00 -2.10
C GLN A 58 -28.17 12.01 -3.03
N GLN A 59 -28.36 13.24 -2.56
CA GLN A 59 -29.09 14.31 -3.23
C GLN A 59 -28.38 15.63 -3.01
N ASP A 60 -28.57 16.57 -3.93
CA ASP A 60 -28.02 17.92 -3.82
C ASP A 60 -28.62 18.60 -2.59
N THR A 61 -27.77 18.93 -1.62
CA THR A 61 -28.19 19.52 -0.34
C THR A 61 -27.77 20.97 -0.30
N SER A 62 -28.73 21.89 -0.20
CA SER A 62 -28.43 23.32 -0.05
C SER A 62 -28.52 23.73 1.42
N PHE A 63 -27.46 24.38 1.92
CA PHE A 63 -27.42 24.92 3.27
C PHE A 63 -27.42 26.44 3.23
N SER A 64 -28.47 27.07 3.79
CA SER A 64 -28.52 28.53 3.93
C SER A 64 -28.01 28.93 5.31
N TYR A 65 -26.89 29.65 5.36
CA TYR A 65 -26.32 30.17 6.60
C TYR A 65 -26.76 31.61 6.81
N THR A 66 -27.89 31.80 7.48
CA THR A 66 -28.41 33.14 7.83
C THR A 66 -27.79 33.72 9.10
N SER A 67 -26.96 32.98 9.83
CA SER A 67 -26.50 33.33 11.18
C SER A 67 -24.99 33.22 11.41
N PHE A 68 -24.16 33.76 10.51
CA PHE A 68 -22.80 34.16 10.90
C PHE A 68 -22.78 35.68 11.07
N GLU A 69 -22.98 36.11 12.32
CA GLU A 69 -22.76 37.49 12.74
C GLU A 69 -21.29 37.85 12.49
N LYS A 70 -21.08 38.92 11.73
CA LYS A 70 -19.80 39.34 11.13
C LYS A 70 -18.81 39.95 12.15
N ASN A 71 -18.81 39.47 13.40
CA ASN A 71 -18.03 40.05 14.50
C ASN A 71 -16.91 39.14 15.04
N SER A 72 -16.66 37.98 14.45
CA SER A 72 -15.52 37.13 14.81
C SER A 72 -14.45 37.16 13.72
N THR A 73 -13.34 37.86 13.99
CA THR A 73 -12.10 37.86 13.19
C THR A 73 -11.26 36.60 13.46
N HIS A 74 -11.87 35.42 13.33
CA HIS A 74 -11.13 34.17 13.25
C HIS A 74 -11.29 33.60 11.85
N THR A 75 -10.21 33.77 11.09
CA THR A 75 -9.90 33.12 9.82
C THR A 75 -10.16 31.63 9.91
N GLY A 76 -11.14 31.15 9.16
CA GLY A 76 -11.45 29.73 9.07
C GLY A 76 -12.55 29.42 8.07
N MET A 77 -12.71 30.21 7.01
CA MET A 77 -13.60 29.85 5.90
C MET A 77 -12.84 28.92 4.95
N GLY A 78 -12.60 27.69 5.41
CA GLY A 78 -12.07 26.62 4.57
C GLY A 78 -13.07 26.27 3.48
N LEU A 79 -12.61 26.21 2.22
CA LEU A 79 -13.25 25.65 1.02
C LEU A 79 -14.68 26.07 0.60
N TYR A 80 -15.49 26.76 1.42
CA TYR A 80 -16.88 27.13 1.05
C TYR A 80 -16.98 28.34 0.11
N SER A 81 -15.89 29.09 -0.09
CA SER A 81 -15.92 30.31 -0.90
C SER A 81 -16.03 30.05 -2.41
N SER A 82 -15.68 28.85 -2.90
CA SER A 82 -15.80 28.48 -4.32
C SER A 82 -17.16 27.92 -4.70
N LEU A 83 -18.02 27.58 -3.72
CA LEU A 83 -19.39 27.08 -3.92
C LEU A 83 -20.48 28.07 -3.48
N SER A 84 -20.10 29.27 -3.00
CA SER A 84 -21.08 30.31 -2.68
C SER A 84 -21.45 31.06 -3.95
N ASP A 85 -22.73 31.04 -4.31
CA ASP A 85 -23.25 31.99 -5.29
C ASP A 85 -23.18 33.39 -4.67
N TYR A 86 -22.50 34.34 -5.33
CA TYR A 86 -22.18 35.67 -4.79
C TYR A 86 -23.44 36.45 -4.34
N ASN A 87 -24.62 36.05 -4.83
CA ASN A 87 -25.90 36.68 -4.54
C ASN A 87 -26.76 35.92 -3.51
N ASN A 88 -26.44 34.67 -3.16
CA ASN A 88 -27.21 33.84 -2.23
C ASN A 88 -26.30 33.18 -1.20
N ARG A 89 -26.57 33.42 0.09
CA ARG A 89 -25.89 32.79 1.25
C ARG A 89 -26.26 31.30 1.36
N THR A 90 -25.98 30.53 0.32
CA THR A 90 -26.31 29.12 0.19
C THR A 90 -25.08 28.36 -0.28
N VAL A 91 -24.64 27.37 0.51
CA VAL A 91 -23.67 26.37 0.06
C VAL A 91 -24.45 25.21 -0.55
N VAL A 92 -24.11 24.79 -1.76
CA VAL A 92 -24.67 23.58 -2.37
C VAL A 92 -23.67 22.44 -2.19
N LEU A 93 -24.12 21.32 -1.63
CA LEU A 93 -23.37 20.08 -1.47
C LEU A 93 -23.87 19.10 -2.54
N PRO A 94 -23.10 18.88 -3.62
CA PRO A 94 -23.57 18.07 -4.74
C PRO A 94 -23.62 16.58 -4.38
N ALA A 95 -24.63 15.88 -4.91
CA ALA A 95 -24.78 14.44 -4.78
C ALA A 95 -23.54 13.70 -5.33
N GLY A 96 -23.20 12.57 -4.71
CA GLY A 96 -22.00 11.78 -5.04
C GLY A 96 -20.72 12.26 -4.36
N THR A 97 -20.74 13.39 -3.66
CA THR A 97 -19.58 13.84 -2.87
C THR A 97 -19.54 13.11 -1.54
N SER A 98 -18.35 12.64 -1.15
CA SER A 98 -18.12 12.03 0.16
C SER A 98 -18.39 13.04 1.28
N ILE A 99 -19.15 12.60 2.29
CA ILE A 99 -19.47 13.42 3.47
C ILE A 99 -18.19 13.75 4.25
N MET A 100 -17.23 12.81 4.27
CA MET A 100 -15.99 12.95 5.02
C MET A 100 -15.04 14.01 4.46
N VAL A 101 -15.17 14.37 3.17
CA VAL A 101 -14.40 15.47 2.56
C VAL A 101 -14.59 16.77 3.35
N TYR A 102 -15.78 16.99 3.89
CA TYR A 102 -16.14 18.21 4.60
C TYR A 102 -15.85 18.15 6.10
N GLN A 103 -15.79 16.95 6.69
CA GLN A 103 -15.53 16.77 8.12
C GLN A 103 -14.03 16.71 8.43
N GLN A 104 -13.25 16.01 7.61
CA GLN A 104 -11.83 15.73 7.80
C GLN A 104 -11.11 15.73 6.44
N GLU A 105 -10.95 16.93 5.86
CA GLU A 105 -10.42 17.10 4.50
C GLU A 105 -9.02 16.51 4.33
N GLU A 106 -8.09 16.84 5.24
CA GLU A 106 -6.70 16.40 5.14
C GLU A 106 -6.57 14.87 5.26
N GLU A 107 -7.22 14.26 6.26
CA GLU A 107 -7.17 12.80 6.43
C GLU A 107 -7.83 12.05 5.28
N TYR A 108 -8.93 12.58 4.73
CA TYR A 108 -9.65 11.98 3.63
C TYR A 108 -8.79 11.89 2.36
N TRP A 109 -8.10 12.96 1.98
CA TRP A 109 -7.24 12.95 0.80
C TRP A 109 -6.06 11.99 0.98
N ILE A 110 -5.42 12.01 2.16
CA ILE A 110 -4.31 11.08 2.47
C ILE A 110 -4.80 9.62 2.39
N TYR A 111 -5.99 9.32 2.93
CA TYR A 111 -6.61 8.00 2.84
C TYR A 111 -6.82 7.54 1.40
N LEU A 112 -7.34 8.40 0.53
CA LEU A 112 -7.54 8.06 -0.89
C LEU A 112 -6.22 7.80 -1.61
N TRP A 113 -5.21 8.64 -1.38
CA TRP A 113 -3.89 8.47 -1.96
C TRP A 113 -3.25 7.15 -1.55
N ILE A 114 -3.29 6.82 -0.25
CA ILE A 114 -2.69 5.60 0.28
C ILE A 114 -3.40 4.34 -0.24
N ASN A 115 -4.74 4.33 -0.29
CA ASN A 115 -5.48 3.20 -0.87
C ASN A 115 -5.22 3.03 -2.37
N THR A 116 -5.07 4.14 -3.11
CA THR A 116 -4.71 4.10 -4.54
C THR A 116 -3.33 3.48 -4.75
N VAL A 117 -2.34 3.85 -3.92
CA VAL A 117 -1.00 3.25 -3.95
C VAL A 117 -1.07 1.74 -3.67
N SER A 118 -1.87 1.33 -2.68
CA SER A 118 -2.05 -0.08 -2.33
C SER A 118 -2.71 -0.89 -3.46
N PHE A 119 -3.73 -0.30 -4.10
CA PHE A 119 -4.40 -0.89 -5.26
C PHE A 119 -3.44 -1.05 -6.45
N LEU A 120 -2.71 0.00 -6.82
CA LEU A 120 -1.75 -0.02 -7.95
C LEU A 120 -0.58 -0.97 -7.68
N ALA A 121 -0.07 -1.03 -6.45
CA ALA A 121 0.97 -1.97 -6.07
C ALA A 121 0.49 -3.43 -6.18
N SER A 122 -0.76 -3.70 -5.80
CA SER A 122 -1.37 -5.03 -5.93
C SER A 122 -1.66 -5.42 -7.38
N MET A 123 -2.09 -4.46 -8.21
CA MET A 123 -2.22 -4.65 -9.66
C MET A 123 -0.86 -4.95 -10.30
N SER A 124 0.20 -4.26 -9.88
CA SER A 124 1.56 -4.50 -10.34
C SER A 124 2.03 -5.91 -9.97
N LEU A 125 1.75 -6.36 -8.74
CA LEU A 125 2.01 -7.73 -8.28
C LEU A 125 1.28 -8.77 -9.13
N MET A 126 -0.01 -8.59 -9.42
CA MET A 126 -0.78 -9.50 -10.28
C MET A 126 -0.23 -9.55 -11.71
N LEU A 127 0.03 -8.39 -12.34
CA LEU A 127 0.59 -8.33 -13.70
C LEU A 127 1.95 -9.03 -13.78
N MET A 128 2.79 -8.85 -12.76
CA MET A 128 4.10 -9.50 -12.69
C MET A 128 4.02 -11.02 -12.50
N ILE A 129 3.08 -11.51 -11.69
CA ILE A 129 2.85 -12.95 -11.50
C ILE A 129 2.33 -13.59 -12.80
N VAL A 130 1.31 -12.97 -13.43
CA VAL A 130 0.71 -13.46 -14.68
C VAL A 130 1.74 -13.49 -15.82
N SER A 131 2.63 -12.50 -15.89
CA SER A 131 3.55 -12.37 -17.02
C SER A 131 4.52 -13.53 -17.17
N ARG A 132 4.74 -14.41 -16.15
CA ARG A 132 5.73 -15.54 -16.10
C ARG A 132 7.18 -15.23 -16.50
N PHE A 133 7.42 -14.07 -17.12
CA PHE A 133 8.58 -13.65 -17.91
C PHE A 133 9.74 -13.17 -17.03
N LEU A 134 9.50 -13.02 -15.74
CA LEU A 134 10.18 -12.00 -14.96
C LEU A 134 10.86 -12.61 -13.72
N LEU A 135 10.43 -13.78 -13.24
CA LEU A 135 11.01 -14.46 -12.07
C LEU A 135 12.43 -15.02 -12.25
N GLN A 136 12.96 -15.04 -13.48
CA GLN A 136 14.32 -15.51 -13.74
C GLN A 136 15.39 -14.48 -13.33
N ASN A 137 15.04 -13.19 -13.34
CA ASN A 137 15.98 -12.10 -13.09
C ASN A 137 15.91 -11.61 -11.64
N ARG A 138 17.07 -11.47 -11.00
CA ARG A 138 17.22 -11.01 -9.60
C ARG A 138 16.56 -9.65 -9.34
N ILE A 139 16.50 -8.78 -10.35
CA ILE A 139 15.86 -7.45 -10.29
C ILE A 139 14.35 -7.59 -10.12
N CYS A 140 13.73 -8.49 -10.87
CA CYS A 140 12.28 -8.62 -10.89
C CYS A 140 11.73 -9.29 -9.63
N SER A 141 12.38 -10.36 -9.15
CA SER A 141 12.02 -10.93 -7.85
C SER A 141 12.10 -9.88 -6.73
N CYS A 142 13.01 -8.93 -6.85
CA CYS A 142 13.11 -7.83 -5.91
C CYS A 142 12.02 -6.76 -6.08
N LEU A 143 11.69 -6.38 -7.32
CA LEU A 143 10.56 -5.49 -7.62
C LEU A 143 9.24 -6.08 -7.12
N LEU A 144 9.06 -7.40 -7.28
CA LEU A 144 7.89 -8.13 -6.78
C LEU A 144 7.78 -7.98 -5.25
N THR A 145 8.88 -8.21 -4.55
CA THR A 145 8.93 -8.10 -3.08
C THR A 145 8.68 -6.67 -2.62
N LEU A 146 9.27 -5.68 -3.32
CA LEU A 146 9.07 -4.27 -3.02
C LEU A 146 7.61 -3.85 -3.22
N ALA A 147 6.98 -4.27 -4.32
CA ALA A 147 5.57 -4.01 -4.59
C ALA A 147 4.67 -4.62 -3.50
N THR A 148 4.95 -5.85 -3.05
CA THR A 148 4.23 -6.47 -1.93
C THR A 148 4.39 -5.69 -0.63
N CYS A 149 5.60 -5.26 -0.28
CA CYS A 149 5.84 -4.46 0.94
C CYS A 149 5.08 -3.13 0.87
N ILE A 150 5.15 -2.43 -0.26
CA ILE A 150 4.42 -1.18 -0.48
C ILE A 150 2.92 -1.41 -0.33
N ALA A 151 2.37 -2.45 -0.97
CA ALA A 151 0.94 -2.77 -0.90
C ALA A 151 0.46 -3.04 0.53
N VAL A 152 1.22 -3.83 1.31
CA VAL A 152 0.86 -4.20 2.69
C VAL A 152 0.97 -3.00 3.63
N VAL A 153 2.06 -2.23 3.56
CA VAL A 153 2.25 -1.05 4.42
C VAL A 153 1.19 0.01 4.11
N SER A 154 0.95 0.28 2.83
CA SER A 154 -0.09 1.24 2.42
C SER A 154 -1.49 0.77 2.82
N LEU A 155 -1.82 -0.52 2.66
CA LEU A 155 -3.12 -1.04 3.09
C LEU A 155 -3.33 -0.84 4.60
N ALA A 156 -2.31 -1.13 5.40
CA ALA A 156 -2.42 -1.02 6.85
C ALA A 156 -2.51 0.43 7.33
N ILE A 157 -1.83 1.38 6.68
CA ILE A 157 -2.03 2.82 6.95
C ILE A 157 -3.43 3.26 6.50
N GLY A 158 -3.90 2.81 5.33
CA GLY A 158 -5.25 3.09 4.83
C GLY A 158 -6.34 2.61 5.79
N TYR A 159 -6.16 1.44 6.39
CA TYR A 159 -7.05 0.92 7.43
C TYR A 159 -7.09 1.84 8.67
N LEU A 160 -5.93 2.27 9.18
CA LEU A 160 -5.87 3.18 10.33
C LEU A 160 -6.59 4.50 10.07
N LEU A 161 -6.35 5.10 8.90
CA LEU A 161 -7.02 6.34 8.51
C LEU A 161 -8.54 6.14 8.33
N GLY A 162 -8.95 5.01 7.74
CA GLY A 162 -10.36 4.64 7.60
C GLY A 162 -11.08 4.53 8.94
N VAL A 163 -10.47 3.82 9.90
CA VAL A 163 -11.02 3.67 11.26
C VAL A 163 -11.11 5.02 11.97
N LYS A 164 -10.08 5.87 11.83
CA LYS A 164 -10.07 7.23 12.39
C LYS A 164 -11.24 8.07 11.86
N MET A 165 -11.49 8.02 10.55
CA MET A 165 -12.57 8.79 9.91
C MET A 165 -13.96 8.27 10.30
N VAL A 166 -14.17 6.96 10.35
CA VAL A 166 -15.50 6.39 10.66
C VAL A 166 -15.88 6.57 12.14
N ASN A 167 -14.91 6.47 13.06
CA ASN A 167 -15.23 6.50 14.49
C ASN A 167 -15.44 7.89 15.08
N LEU A 168 -15.37 8.98 14.30
CA LEU A 168 -15.66 10.38 14.69
C LEU A 168 -15.07 10.86 16.02
N MET A 169 -14.18 10.08 16.63
CA MET A 169 -13.60 10.39 17.90
C MET A 169 -12.40 11.26 17.58
N SER A 170 -12.49 12.52 18.01
CA SER A 170 -11.39 13.47 17.94
C SER A 170 -10.15 12.76 18.47
N PHE A 171 -9.21 12.45 17.58
CA PHE A 171 -7.91 11.92 17.96
C PHE A 171 -7.20 12.89 18.92
N SER A 172 -7.62 14.17 18.93
CA SER A 172 -7.24 15.18 19.93
C SER A 172 -7.68 14.80 21.34
N ASP A 173 -8.91 14.29 21.55
CA ASP A 173 -9.38 13.89 22.89
C ASP A 173 -8.81 12.53 23.34
N TYR A 174 -8.37 11.68 22.41
CA TYR A 174 -7.62 10.46 22.75
C TYR A 174 -6.18 10.76 23.17
N ILE A 175 -5.53 11.78 22.58
CA ILE A 175 -4.18 12.20 22.98
C ILE A 175 -4.19 13.07 24.24
N GLU A 176 -5.30 13.78 24.54
CA GLU A 176 -5.34 14.76 25.63
C GLU A 176 -5.98 14.24 26.94
N ILE A 177 -6.63 13.07 26.97
CA ILE A 177 -7.33 12.59 28.19
C ILE A 177 -6.59 11.51 28.99
N ASN A 178 -5.58 10.79 28.46
CA ASN A 178 -4.79 9.89 29.32
C ASN A 178 -3.40 9.54 28.75
N PRO A 179 -2.30 10.05 29.32
CA PRO A 179 -0.94 9.67 28.92
C PRO A 179 -0.58 8.19 29.21
N TYR A 180 -1.54 7.36 29.62
CA TYR A 180 -1.36 5.94 29.96
C TYR A 180 -2.28 4.98 29.18
N ASP A 181 -3.21 5.45 28.33
CA ASP A 181 -4.19 4.57 27.63
C ASP A 181 -4.01 4.56 26.09
N ASN A 182 -2.81 4.91 25.62
CA ASN A 182 -2.43 4.99 24.20
C ASN A 182 -1.94 3.65 23.61
N ALA A 183 -2.17 2.55 24.32
CA ALA A 183 -1.61 1.25 23.95
C ALA A 183 -2.07 0.78 22.56
N PHE A 184 -3.30 1.09 22.15
CA PHE A 184 -3.86 0.61 20.88
C PHE A 184 -3.21 1.27 19.64
N PRO A 185 -3.16 2.60 19.51
CA PRO A 185 -2.46 3.24 18.38
C PRO A 185 -0.95 2.99 18.41
N GLU A 186 -0.30 2.98 19.59
CA GLU A 186 1.13 2.68 19.69
C GLU A 186 1.47 1.25 19.24
N THR A 187 0.63 0.26 19.59
CA THR A 187 0.86 -1.14 19.18
C THR A 187 0.73 -1.29 17.67
N ILE A 188 -0.27 -0.68 17.03
CA ILE A 188 -0.43 -0.78 15.57
C ILE A 188 0.70 -0.03 14.84
N MET A 189 1.11 1.15 15.35
CA MET A 189 2.25 1.90 14.80
C MET A 189 3.58 1.14 14.96
N CYS A 190 3.76 0.42 16.08
CA CYS A 190 4.92 -0.44 16.29
C CYS A 190 4.94 -1.61 15.29
N CYS A 191 3.80 -2.30 15.10
CA CYS A 191 3.67 -3.36 14.11
C CYS A 191 3.94 -2.86 12.68
N LEU A 192 3.42 -1.69 12.32
CA LEU A 192 3.68 -1.03 11.05
C LEU A 192 5.16 -0.67 10.88
N GLY A 193 5.79 -0.18 11.95
CA GLY A 193 7.23 0.10 12.00
C GLY A 193 8.07 -1.13 11.71
N VAL A 194 7.71 -2.29 12.28
CA VAL A 194 8.41 -3.56 12.02
C VAL A 194 8.27 -3.97 10.55
N VAL A 195 7.07 -3.90 9.97
CA VAL A 195 6.86 -4.21 8.55
C VAL A 195 7.62 -3.24 7.65
N GLY A 196 7.62 -1.95 7.99
CA GLY A 196 8.39 -0.90 7.31
C GLY A 196 9.90 -1.14 7.37
N MET A 197 10.44 -1.53 8.53
CA MET A 197 11.85 -1.88 8.71
C MET A 197 12.26 -3.07 7.84
N VAL A 198 11.42 -4.10 7.76
CA VAL A 198 11.66 -5.25 6.87
C VAL A 198 11.65 -4.82 5.40
N GLY A 199 10.70 -3.95 5.01
CA GLY A 199 10.65 -3.38 3.67
C GLY A 199 11.89 -2.55 3.32
N LEU A 200 12.35 -1.70 4.24
CA LEU A 200 13.55 -0.87 4.08
C LEU A 200 14.81 -1.72 4.00
N TRP A 201 14.94 -2.75 4.86
CA TRP A 201 16.03 -3.72 4.78
C TRP A 201 16.07 -4.36 3.39
N GLN A 202 14.92 -4.82 2.89
CA GLN A 202 14.83 -5.43 1.57
C GLN A 202 15.17 -4.43 0.44
N LEU A 203 14.78 -3.16 0.58
CA LEU A 203 15.12 -2.09 -0.36
C LEU A 203 16.63 -1.79 -0.39
N THR A 204 17.31 -1.77 0.77
CA THR A 204 18.77 -1.58 0.79
C THR A 204 19.49 -2.76 0.11
N HIS A 205 19.03 -3.99 0.34
CA HIS A 205 19.54 -5.17 -0.34
C HIS A 205 19.30 -5.11 -1.86
N PHE A 206 18.15 -4.58 -2.29
CA PHE A 206 17.85 -4.32 -3.70
C PHE A 206 18.84 -3.34 -4.33
N LEU A 207 18.99 -2.16 -3.73
CA LEU A 207 19.86 -1.10 -4.23
C LEU A 207 21.30 -1.60 -4.36
N LYS A 208 21.76 -2.38 -3.38
CA LYS A 208 23.07 -3.05 -3.43
C LYS A 208 23.18 -4.04 -4.59
N SER A 209 22.15 -4.85 -4.83
CA SER A 209 22.11 -5.79 -5.96
C SER A 209 22.06 -5.07 -7.32
N LEU A 210 21.31 -3.97 -7.42
CA LEU A 210 21.21 -3.15 -8.64
C LEU A 210 22.56 -2.49 -8.95
N PHE A 211 23.18 -1.88 -7.94
CA PHE A 211 24.49 -1.25 -8.04
C PHE A 211 25.57 -2.26 -8.46
N HIS A 212 25.54 -3.48 -7.92
CA HIS A 212 26.49 -4.53 -8.33
C HIS A 212 26.34 -4.92 -9.81
N ILE A 213 25.11 -5.02 -10.33
CA ILE A 213 24.86 -5.34 -11.74
C ILE A 213 25.29 -4.17 -12.64
N PHE A 214 25.00 -2.94 -12.23
CA PHE A 214 25.37 -1.75 -12.98
C PHE A 214 26.89 -1.60 -13.07
N THR A 215 27.58 -1.74 -11.94
CA THR A 215 29.04 -1.72 -11.88
C THR A 215 29.68 -2.87 -12.65
N SER A 216 29.10 -4.08 -12.64
CA SER A 216 29.63 -5.20 -13.42
C SER A 216 29.49 -4.98 -14.94
N LYS A 217 28.38 -4.38 -15.40
CA LYS A 217 28.19 -4.01 -16.82
C LYS A 217 29.09 -2.86 -17.26
N LEU A 218 29.29 -1.84 -16.42
CA LEU A 218 30.24 -0.76 -16.71
C LEU A 218 31.66 -1.31 -16.87
N LYS A 219 32.07 -2.24 -15.99
CA LYS A 219 33.39 -2.87 -16.05
C LYS A 219 33.57 -3.70 -17.33
N SER A 220 32.55 -4.43 -17.78
CA SER A 220 32.64 -5.21 -19.02
C SER A 220 32.74 -4.32 -20.26
N LEU A 221 32.07 -3.16 -20.28
CA LEU A 221 32.15 -2.19 -21.38
C LEU A 221 33.52 -1.51 -21.45
N ALA A 222 34.13 -1.21 -20.30
CA ALA A 222 35.45 -0.60 -20.22
C ALA A 222 36.59 -1.54 -20.66
N THR A 223 36.42 -2.86 -20.54
CA THR A 223 37.44 -3.87 -20.90
C THR A 223 37.33 -4.35 -22.36
N SER A 224 36.28 -3.92 -23.07
CA SER A 224 35.99 -4.26 -24.48
C SER A 224 36.53 -3.21 -25.48
N ARG A 225 37.18 -2.16 -25.00
CA ARG A 225 37.93 -1.15 -25.78
C ARG A 225 39.42 -1.38 -25.58
#